data_AF-A0A7W4JF88-F1
#
_entry.id   AF-A0A7W4JF88-F1
#
_cell.length_a   1.000
_cell.length_b   1.000
_cell.length_c   1.000
_cell.angle_alpha   90.00
_cell.angle_beta   90.00
_cell.angle_gamma   90.00
#
_symmetry.space_group_name_H-M   'P 1'
#
loop_
_entity.id
_entity.type
_entity.pdbx_description
1 polymer ?
#
loop_
_entity_poly.entity_id
_entity_poly.type
_entity_poly.pdbx_seq_one_letter_code
_entity_poly.pdbx_strand_id
1 'polypeptide(L)'
;MMTGSAGWNPGTSDIINGALRLIGAMASGEVPPANEYQDALSALNGLIKAWQVSGVHVWAQGEGTVFLQPGQARYGIGVGSADNVAQGYVATVAGAPVVAGAAQVTVASVAGIAAGCRIGIVLDGGGLFWSSVLSVVGGTVYLASGLGGAVSAGAVVVAYGAPFVRPLTVIGARAVDLATGVETPLIPMARLDYANLSGKGTPGGSPVQYFYDPQVGTGLFSVYPAPGSGQVAVTLTCQLPLQDVGGAADRADVPQEWISALRFALAVELAPEYDCPAQRFEMLKAMAAEKFAVVAQWDREPAGTTTCPFSQPVYQMIAGALRLCGAVGPQDVPRLGLVENAFASLNAMVQAWQASGIHVWAEEECTLFLQPGQVRYLIGAGSADAVAVSSQCVETVLAAAGAGAQVTVGAVAGIAAGWRVGLWLDGGGVFWTGVVAVSGGGLTLAAPLPSAASEGARVVAYPCPMVRPLRVPAARRRQFAGGGQAVEVPLVPMSRLDYANIPNKSVPGVVTQFFYDPQLGTGVLHVWPAPSDSGSAVAFTAQRPLMPFADLTSVPDFPDEWLAAMRWNLAVELWPEYNGSGKGPVDPAQYAILKQEAVSKLMVAQAWDREPQSVLFGAGAGPAGRAG
;
A
#
# COMPACT_ATOMS: atom_id res chain seq x y z
N MET A 1 -20.32 4.72 17.15
CA MET A 1 -19.77 4.34 15.84
C MET A 1 -18.78 5.44 15.45
N MET A 2 -17.59 5.09 14.95
CA MET A 2 -16.64 6.07 14.41
C MET A 2 -17.11 6.51 13.02
N THR A 3 -16.93 7.79 12.68
CA THR A 3 -17.39 8.40 11.41
C THR A 3 -16.23 8.96 10.56
N GLY A 4 -14.98 8.70 10.94
CA GLY A 4 -13.80 9.07 10.16
C GLY A 4 -13.66 8.27 8.85
N SER A 5 -12.83 8.75 7.92
CA SER A 5 -12.52 8.02 6.68
C SER A 5 -11.03 8.07 6.37
N ALA A 6 -10.38 6.92 6.15
CA ALA A 6 -8.94 6.82 5.94
C ALA A 6 -8.48 7.21 4.51
N GLY A 7 -9.15 8.19 3.90
CA GLY A 7 -8.96 8.58 2.49
C GLY A 7 -8.23 9.90 2.26
N TRP A 8 -7.60 10.46 3.30
CA TRP A 8 -6.95 11.78 3.22
C TRP A 8 -5.62 11.70 2.44
N ASN A 9 -5.70 11.98 1.15
CA ASN A 9 -4.55 12.32 0.31
C ASN A 9 -4.93 13.59 -0.48
N PRO A 10 -4.42 14.77 -0.09
CA PRO A 10 -4.83 16.06 -0.65
C PRO A 10 -4.32 16.27 -2.08
N GLY A 11 -4.94 17.20 -2.80
CA GLY A 11 -4.50 17.57 -4.14
C GLY A 11 -3.20 18.38 -4.10
N THR A 12 -2.46 18.39 -5.20
CA THR A 12 -1.23 19.21 -5.31
C THR A 12 -1.51 20.70 -5.12
N SER A 13 -2.70 21.19 -5.49
CA SER A 13 -3.18 22.53 -5.11
C SER A 13 -3.01 22.84 -3.63
N ASP A 14 -3.36 21.89 -2.76
CA ASP A 14 -3.46 22.10 -1.32
C ASP A 14 -2.07 22.09 -0.67
N ILE A 15 -1.14 21.31 -1.26
CA ILE A 15 0.27 21.24 -0.88
C ILE A 15 0.98 22.55 -1.25
N ILE A 16 0.81 23.04 -2.49
CA ILE A 16 1.40 24.29 -2.97
C ILE A 16 0.82 25.49 -2.21
N ASN A 17 -0.51 25.62 -2.13
CA ASN A 17 -1.15 26.68 -1.34
C ASN A 17 -0.73 26.62 0.13
N GLY A 18 -0.59 25.41 0.68
CA GLY A 18 -0.09 25.17 2.02
C GLY A 18 1.35 25.64 2.23
N ALA A 19 2.24 25.50 1.25
CA ALA A 19 3.62 25.95 1.31
C ALA A 19 3.76 27.48 1.12
N LEU A 20 3.03 28.06 0.16
CA LEU A 20 2.99 29.51 -0.08
C LEU A 20 2.47 30.29 1.14
N ARG A 21 1.52 29.73 1.89
CA ARG A 21 1.11 30.27 3.21
C ARG A 21 2.18 30.13 4.29
N LEU A 22 2.99 29.06 4.28
CA LEU A 22 4.07 28.86 5.25
C LEU A 22 5.25 29.83 5.05
N ILE A 23 5.54 30.26 3.82
CA ILE A 23 6.50 31.36 3.53
C ILE A 23 5.86 32.74 3.64
N GLY A 24 4.53 32.83 3.48
CA GLY A 24 3.75 34.07 3.64
C GLY A 24 3.54 34.87 2.36
N ALA A 25 3.72 34.23 1.19
CA ALA A 25 3.47 34.83 -0.12
C ALA A 25 1.96 35.06 -0.38
N MET A 26 1.09 34.28 0.26
CA MET A 26 -0.37 34.38 0.16
C MET A 26 -1.04 34.23 1.54
N ALA A 27 -2.25 34.76 1.69
CA ALA A 27 -3.08 34.63 2.89
C ALA A 27 -4.05 33.44 2.85
N SER A 28 -4.76 33.22 3.97
CA SER A 28 -5.83 32.22 4.08
C SER A 28 -7.02 32.59 3.19
N GLY A 29 -7.34 31.72 2.21
CA GLY A 29 -8.49 31.88 1.31
C GLY A 29 -8.17 32.59 -0.02
N GLU A 30 -6.93 33.00 -0.24
CA GLU A 30 -6.45 33.49 -1.54
C GLU A 30 -6.09 32.31 -2.46
N VAL A 31 -5.86 32.60 -3.76
CA VAL A 31 -5.42 31.62 -4.77
C VAL A 31 -4.22 32.22 -5.50
N PRO A 32 -3.09 31.50 -5.65
CA PRO A 32 -1.92 32.03 -6.33
C PRO A 32 -2.17 32.24 -7.83
N PRO A 33 -1.52 33.23 -8.47
CA PRO A 33 -1.60 33.43 -9.90
C PRO A 33 -0.94 32.27 -10.66
N ALA A 34 -1.36 32.07 -11.91
CA ALA A 34 -1.03 30.87 -12.66
C ALA A 34 0.47 30.65 -12.94
N ASN A 35 1.28 31.71 -12.97
CA ASN A 35 2.73 31.63 -13.09
C ASN A 35 3.38 31.09 -11.80
N GLU A 36 3.16 31.75 -10.65
CA GLU A 36 3.68 31.33 -9.34
C GLU A 36 3.27 29.89 -9.00
N TYR A 37 2.07 29.46 -9.44
CA TYR A 37 1.65 28.08 -9.31
C TYR A 37 2.49 27.08 -10.15
N GLN A 38 2.86 27.43 -11.39
CA GLN A 38 3.70 26.58 -12.24
C GLN A 38 5.17 26.58 -11.77
N ASP A 39 5.66 27.69 -11.26
CA ASP A 39 6.99 27.81 -10.66
C ASP A 39 7.06 26.93 -9.39
N ALA A 40 6.06 27.02 -8.50
CA ALA A 40 5.95 26.17 -7.32
C ALA A 40 5.71 24.69 -7.63
N LEU A 41 4.99 24.35 -8.70
CA LEU A 41 4.85 22.98 -9.21
C LEU A 41 6.18 22.43 -9.73
N SER A 42 7.00 23.28 -10.36
CA SER A 42 8.35 22.92 -10.83
C SER A 42 9.29 22.66 -9.65
N ALA A 43 9.26 23.50 -8.62
CA ALA A 43 10.01 23.30 -7.38
C ALA A 43 9.58 22.01 -6.65
N LEU A 44 8.28 21.74 -6.55
CA LEU A 44 7.75 20.50 -5.96
C LEU A 44 8.20 19.24 -6.71
N ASN A 45 8.14 19.26 -8.05
CA ASN A 45 8.64 18.16 -8.86
C ASN A 45 10.16 17.97 -8.67
N GLY A 46 10.93 19.07 -8.58
CA GLY A 46 12.36 19.03 -8.24
C GLY A 46 12.63 18.38 -6.89
N LEU A 47 11.90 18.79 -5.84
CA LEU A 47 11.98 18.23 -4.49
C LEU A 47 11.69 16.72 -4.45
N ILE A 48 10.65 16.26 -5.16
CA ILE A 48 10.30 14.83 -5.26
C ILE A 48 11.47 14.04 -5.89
N LYS A 49 12.08 14.54 -6.98
CA LYS A 49 13.24 13.86 -7.59
C LYS A 49 14.51 13.98 -6.71
N ALA A 50 14.66 15.01 -5.88
CA ALA A 50 15.76 15.12 -4.92
C ALA A 50 15.64 14.10 -3.77
N TRP A 51 14.43 13.94 -3.21
CA TRP A 51 14.16 12.91 -2.19
C TRP A 51 14.37 11.49 -2.72
N GLN A 52 14.00 11.23 -3.98
CA GLN A 52 14.27 9.96 -4.67
C GLN A 52 15.77 9.58 -4.69
N VAL A 53 16.69 10.55 -4.63
CA VAL A 53 18.16 10.32 -4.55
C VAL A 53 18.62 10.03 -3.11
N SER A 54 17.89 10.51 -2.09
CA SER A 54 18.31 10.42 -0.68
C SER A 54 18.26 9.02 -0.07
N GLY A 55 17.50 8.10 -0.68
CA GLY A 55 17.37 6.69 -0.26
C GLY A 55 15.95 6.19 -0.51
N VAL A 56 15.79 5.27 -1.48
CA VAL A 56 14.45 4.86 -1.95
C VAL A 56 13.69 4.07 -0.87
N HIS A 57 12.57 4.63 -0.42
CA HIS A 57 11.70 4.05 0.60
C HIS A 57 11.03 2.73 0.14
N VAL A 58 10.72 1.86 1.11
CA VAL A 58 10.19 0.51 0.87
C VAL A 58 8.94 0.47 -0.02
N TRP A 59 8.07 1.48 0.08
CA TRP A 59 6.80 1.56 -0.65
C TRP A 59 6.97 1.79 -2.17
N ALA A 60 8.12 2.28 -2.64
CA ALA A 60 8.38 2.57 -4.07
C ALA A 60 8.93 1.36 -4.87
N GLN A 61 8.98 0.15 -4.29
CA GLN A 61 9.36 -1.06 -5.03
C GLN A 61 8.14 -1.73 -5.68
N GLY A 62 8.33 -2.26 -6.89
CA GLY A 62 7.31 -2.96 -7.67
C GLY A 62 7.89 -4.07 -8.54
N GLU A 63 7.00 -4.83 -9.18
CA GLU A 63 7.36 -5.88 -10.14
C GLU A 63 7.09 -5.44 -11.59
N GLY A 64 7.83 -6.01 -12.54
CA GLY A 64 7.64 -5.81 -13.98
C GLY A 64 8.25 -6.94 -14.80
N THR A 65 7.60 -7.34 -15.89
CA THR A 65 7.95 -8.53 -16.68
C THR A 65 8.54 -8.14 -18.03
N VAL A 66 9.78 -8.57 -18.30
CA VAL A 66 10.46 -8.48 -19.60
C VAL A 66 10.14 -9.73 -20.42
N PHE A 67 9.59 -9.58 -21.62
CA PHE A 67 9.34 -10.71 -22.51
C PHE A 67 10.53 -10.95 -23.45
N LEU A 68 11.03 -12.19 -23.50
CA LEU A 68 12.27 -12.51 -24.20
C LEU A 68 12.04 -12.92 -25.67
N GLN A 69 13.10 -12.78 -26.48
CA GLN A 69 13.15 -13.22 -27.88
C GLN A 69 14.35 -14.16 -28.11
N PRO A 70 14.20 -15.30 -28.82
CA PRO A 70 15.29 -16.23 -29.08
C PRO A 70 16.57 -15.55 -29.60
N GLY A 71 17.71 -15.82 -28.97
CA GLY A 71 19.01 -15.24 -29.31
C GLY A 71 19.24 -13.79 -28.84
N GLN A 72 18.21 -13.06 -28.39
CA GLN A 72 18.36 -11.69 -27.90
C GLN A 72 18.80 -11.67 -26.43
N ALA A 73 20.01 -11.18 -26.17
CA ALA A 73 20.62 -11.16 -24.83
C ALA A 73 20.47 -9.82 -24.08
N ARG A 74 19.85 -8.80 -24.70
CA ARG A 74 19.74 -7.42 -24.19
C ARG A 74 18.38 -6.82 -24.52
N TYR A 75 17.81 -6.09 -23.57
CA TYR A 75 16.46 -5.54 -23.63
C TYR A 75 16.45 -4.11 -23.06
N GLY A 76 15.86 -3.17 -23.78
CA GLY A 76 15.58 -1.84 -23.26
C GLY A 76 14.34 -1.82 -22.37
N ILE A 77 14.41 -1.16 -21.22
CA ILE A 77 13.30 -0.95 -20.30
C ILE A 77 12.97 0.54 -20.23
N GLY A 78 11.71 0.88 -20.50
CA GLY A 78 11.19 2.24 -20.47
C GLY A 78 10.12 2.47 -21.53
N VAL A 79 9.33 3.54 -21.35
CA VAL A 79 8.13 3.85 -22.16
C VAL A 79 8.44 4.04 -23.66
N GLY A 80 9.67 4.44 -24.01
CA GLY A 80 10.15 4.58 -25.38
C GLY A 80 10.99 3.41 -25.91
N SER A 81 11.00 2.25 -25.24
CA SER A 81 11.72 1.06 -25.71
C SER A 81 11.04 0.40 -26.91
N ALA A 82 11.84 -0.26 -27.76
CA ALA A 82 11.32 -1.19 -28.78
C ALA A 82 11.00 -2.58 -28.20
N ASP A 83 11.57 -2.91 -27.03
CA ASP A 83 11.37 -4.18 -26.34
C ASP A 83 10.10 -4.17 -25.49
N ASN A 84 9.47 -5.34 -25.38
CA ASN A 84 8.17 -5.48 -24.76
C ASN A 84 8.34 -5.83 -23.28
N VAL A 85 8.03 -4.85 -22.42
CA VAL A 85 8.13 -4.94 -20.95
C VAL A 85 6.85 -4.37 -20.34
N ALA A 86 6.25 -5.08 -19.39
CA ALA A 86 4.95 -4.75 -18.82
C ALA A 86 4.98 -4.70 -17.28
N GLN A 87 4.28 -3.75 -16.67
CA GLN A 87 4.09 -3.71 -15.20
C GLN A 87 3.18 -4.86 -14.72
N GLY A 88 2.26 -5.30 -15.58
CA GLY A 88 1.41 -6.46 -15.39
C GLY A 88 0.85 -6.90 -16.75
N TYR A 89 0.57 -8.18 -16.89
CA TYR A 89 0.08 -8.79 -18.12
C TYR A 89 -0.99 -9.85 -17.82
N VAL A 90 -1.79 -10.17 -18.83
CA VAL A 90 -2.67 -11.34 -18.82
C VAL A 90 -2.06 -12.40 -19.75
N ALA A 91 -2.12 -13.66 -19.33
CA ALA A 91 -1.82 -14.82 -20.17
C ALA A 91 -3.10 -15.58 -20.53
N THR A 92 -3.14 -16.10 -21.75
CA THR A 92 -4.15 -17.02 -22.27
C THR A 92 -3.51 -17.95 -23.32
N VAL A 93 -4.29 -18.79 -23.98
CA VAL A 93 -3.81 -19.67 -25.06
C VAL A 93 -4.63 -19.51 -26.33
N ALA A 94 -4.00 -19.77 -27.48
CA ALA A 94 -4.67 -19.84 -28.77
C ALA A 94 -5.70 -20.99 -28.78
N GLY A 95 -6.98 -20.68 -29.02
CA GLY A 95 -8.08 -21.63 -29.01
C GLY A 95 -8.20 -22.48 -30.29
N ALA A 96 -7.46 -22.13 -31.34
CA ALA A 96 -7.42 -22.82 -32.63
C ALA A 96 -6.05 -22.58 -33.30
N PRO A 97 -5.59 -23.47 -34.19
CA PRO A 97 -4.36 -23.22 -34.95
C PRO A 97 -4.55 -22.09 -35.95
N VAL A 98 -3.52 -21.27 -36.15
CA VAL A 98 -3.54 -20.09 -37.04
C VAL A 98 -2.35 -20.12 -38.00
N VAL A 99 -2.60 -19.82 -39.26
CA VAL A 99 -1.57 -19.78 -40.31
C VAL A 99 -0.80 -18.45 -40.32
N ALA A 100 0.45 -18.49 -40.80
CA ALA A 100 1.26 -17.31 -41.04
C ALA A 100 0.53 -16.29 -41.95
N GLY A 101 0.74 -15.00 -41.68
CA GLY A 101 0.11 -13.88 -42.39
C GLY A 101 -1.32 -13.53 -41.92
N ALA A 102 -1.98 -14.37 -41.12
CA ALA A 102 -3.30 -14.05 -40.59
C ALA A 102 -3.24 -12.89 -39.57
N ALA A 103 -4.16 -11.92 -39.70
CA ALA A 103 -4.28 -10.75 -38.84
C ALA A 103 -5.34 -10.90 -37.72
N GLN A 104 -5.61 -12.14 -37.30
CA GLN A 104 -6.55 -12.45 -36.22
C GLN A 104 -6.14 -13.74 -35.49
N VAL A 105 -6.45 -13.83 -34.20
CA VAL A 105 -6.24 -15.04 -33.38
C VAL A 105 -7.46 -15.29 -32.50
N THR A 106 -7.94 -16.54 -32.46
CA THR A 106 -8.96 -16.96 -31.50
C THR A 106 -8.26 -17.38 -30.20
N VAL A 107 -8.71 -16.89 -29.06
CA VAL A 107 -8.11 -17.18 -27.74
C VAL A 107 -9.11 -17.83 -26.79
N ALA A 108 -8.60 -18.60 -25.81
CA ALA A 108 -9.41 -19.28 -24.80
C ALA A 108 -10.10 -18.31 -23.83
N SER A 109 -9.51 -17.13 -23.58
CA SER A 109 -10.14 -16.04 -22.84
C SER A 109 -9.67 -14.69 -23.35
N VAL A 110 -10.60 -13.73 -23.47
CA VAL A 110 -10.34 -12.32 -23.82
C VAL A 110 -10.36 -11.39 -22.60
N ALA A 111 -10.47 -11.93 -21.38
CA ALA A 111 -10.52 -11.13 -20.16
C ALA A 111 -9.24 -10.29 -20.03
N GLY A 112 -9.39 -8.96 -19.90
CA GLY A 112 -8.26 -8.03 -19.84
C GLY A 112 -7.54 -7.75 -21.17
N ILE A 113 -8.01 -8.32 -22.30
CA ILE A 113 -7.53 -7.98 -23.65
C ILE A 113 -8.49 -6.96 -24.27
N ALA A 114 -7.97 -5.78 -24.63
CA ALA A 114 -8.76 -4.68 -25.20
C ALA A 114 -8.07 -4.06 -26.43
N ALA A 115 -8.82 -3.25 -27.18
CA ALA A 115 -8.25 -2.45 -28.26
C ALA A 115 -7.15 -1.51 -27.72
N GLY A 116 -6.04 -1.39 -28.46
CA GLY A 116 -4.86 -0.62 -28.04
C GLY A 116 -3.84 -1.39 -27.19
N CYS A 117 -4.20 -2.54 -26.59
CA CYS A 117 -3.24 -3.39 -25.88
C CYS A 117 -2.11 -3.88 -26.80
N ARG A 118 -0.92 -4.08 -26.24
CA ARG A 118 0.14 -4.90 -26.85
C ARG A 118 -0.19 -6.37 -26.64
N ILE A 119 0.04 -7.19 -27.66
CA ILE A 119 -0.22 -8.62 -27.64
C ILE A 119 0.98 -9.38 -28.22
N GLY A 120 1.47 -10.36 -27.45
CA GLY A 120 2.57 -11.26 -27.78
C GLY A 120 2.04 -12.68 -27.98
N ILE A 121 2.44 -13.34 -29.05
CA ILE A 121 1.95 -14.68 -29.44
C ILE A 121 3.16 -15.57 -29.73
N VAL A 122 3.28 -16.68 -29.02
CA VAL A 122 4.35 -17.66 -29.28
C VAL A 122 4.05 -18.38 -30.60
N LEU A 123 4.98 -18.29 -31.55
CA LEU A 123 4.93 -18.99 -32.83
C LEU A 123 5.46 -20.41 -32.69
N ASP A 124 5.06 -21.31 -33.60
CA ASP A 124 5.57 -22.69 -33.66
C ASP A 124 7.09 -22.76 -33.91
N GLY A 125 7.67 -21.69 -34.46
CA GLY A 125 9.13 -21.51 -34.60
C GLY A 125 9.85 -21.04 -33.33
N GLY A 126 9.19 -21.00 -32.18
CA GLY A 126 9.77 -20.64 -30.87
C GLY A 126 9.98 -19.13 -30.63
N GLY A 127 9.75 -18.27 -31.61
CA GLY A 127 9.78 -16.81 -31.47
C GLY A 127 8.49 -16.23 -30.89
N LEU A 128 8.56 -15.06 -30.24
CA LEU A 128 7.40 -14.37 -29.66
C LEU A 128 6.99 -13.19 -30.56
N PHE A 129 5.95 -13.37 -31.37
CA PHE A 129 5.47 -12.34 -32.28
C PHE A 129 4.69 -11.25 -31.54
N TRP A 130 4.99 -9.96 -31.81
CA TRP A 130 4.31 -8.83 -31.17
C TRP A 130 3.48 -8.00 -32.16
N SER A 131 2.27 -7.63 -31.71
CA SER A 131 1.36 -6.71 -32.39
C SER A 131 0.67 -5.77 -31.40
N SER A 132 -0.15 -4.86 -31.90
CA SER A 132 -1.21 -4.21 -31.13
C SER A 132 -2.57 -4.80 -31.49
N VAL A 133 -3.49 -4.80 -30.54
CA VAL A 133 -4.89 -5.22 -30.74
C VAL A 133 -5.68 -4.08 -31.38
N LEU A 134 -6.32 -4.35 -32.51
CA LEU A 134 -7.26 -3.41 -33.16
C LEU A 134 -8.65 -3.48 -32.51
N SER A 135 -9.16 -4.69 -32.32
CA SER A 135 -10.48 -4.95 -31.75
C SER A 135 -10.59 -6.37 -31.23
N VAL A 136 -11.61 -6.62 -30.40
CA VAL A 136 -11.95 -7.95 -29.89
C VAL A 136 -13.44 -8.18 -30.17
N VAL A 137 -13.77 -9.32 -30.77
CA VAL A 137 -15.16 -9.70 -31.10
C VAL A 137 -15.37 -11.15 -30.72
N GLY A 138 -16.22 -11.39 -29.71
CA GLY A 138 -16.35 -12.71 -29.08
C GLY A 138 -15.00 -13.18 -28.54
N GLY A 139 -14.60 -14.41 -28.87
CA GLY A 139 -13.28 -14.97 -28.53
C GLY A 139 -12.16 -14.66 -29.53
N THR A 140 -12.39 -13.78 -30.53
CA THR A 140 -11.40 -13.48 -31.58
C THR A 140 -10.80 -12.08 -31.39
N VAL A 141 -9.47 -12.00 -31.39
CA VAL A 141 -8.67 -10.78 -31.28
C VAL A 141 -8.13 -10.43 -32.66
N TYR A 142 -8.38 -9.22 -33.13
CA TYR A 142 -7.87 -8.70 -34.40
C TYR A 142 -6.56 -7.93 -34.18
N LEU A 143 -5.57 -8.19 -35.03
CA LEU A 143 -4.18 -7.73 -34.89
C LEU A 143 -3.88 -6.62 -35.90
N ALA A 144 -3.08 -5.64 -35.50
CA ALA A 144 -2.62 -4.57 -36.40
C ALA A 144 -1.60 -5.06 -37.44
N SER A 145 -0.96 -6.21 -37.20
CA SER A 145 -0.02 -6.87 -38.09
C SER A 145 -0.34 -8.37 -38.21
N GLY A 146 -0.20 -8.93 -39.41
CA GLY A 146 -0.36 -10.37 -39.65
C GLY A 146 0.78 -11.19 -39.03
N LEU A 147 0.47 -12.37 -38.52
CA LEU A 147 1.41 -13.26 -37.83
C LEU A 147 2.66 -13.58 -38.65
N GLY A 148 3.84 -13.45 -38.03
CA GLY A 148 5.12 -13.78 -38.67
C GLY A 148 5.40 -15.27 -38.90
N GLY A 149 4.53 -16.16 -38.42
CA GLY A 149 4.64 -17.61 -38.55
C GLY A 149 3.34 -18.32 -38.17
N ALA A 150 3.34 -19.65 -38.22
CA ALA A 150 2.21 -20.45 -37.75
C ALA A 150 2.15 -20.49 -36.20
N VAL A 151 0.96 -20.76 -35.68
CA VAL A 151 0.64 -20.83 -34.25
C VAL A 151 -0.25 -22.05 -34.01
N SER A 152 0.19 -23.00 -33.20
CA SER A 152 -0.60 -24.16 -32.78
C SER A 152 -1.71 -23.79 -31.78
N ALA A 153 -2.79 -24.58 -31.74
CA ALA A 153 -3.74 -24.52 -30.63
C ALA A 153 -3.03 -24.86 -29.31
N GLY A 154 -3.35 -24.14 -28.24
CA GLY A 154 -2.65 -24.21 -26.95
C GLY A 154 -1.38 -23.36 -26.86
N ALA A 155 -0.93 -22.71 -27.95
CA ALA A 155 0.21 -21.80 -27.90
C ALA A 155 -0.09 -20.59 -27.01
N VAL A 156 0.94 -20.12 -26.27
CA VAL A 156 0.82 -19.04 -25.30
C VAL A 156 0.57 -17.69 -25.99
N VAL A 157 -0.39 -16.94 -25.45
CA VAL A 157 -0.73 -15.57 -25.84
C VAL A 157 -0.70 -14.68 -24.60
N VAL A 158 0.10 -13.62 -24.63
CA VAL A 158 0.21 -12.63 -23.54
C VAL A 158 -0.26 -11.26 -24.01
N ALA A 159 -0.90 -10.48 -23.14
CA ALA A 159 -1.35 -9.12 -23.47
C ALA A 159 -1.15 -8.14 -22.31
N TYR A 160 -0.86 -6.88 -22.61
CA TYR A 160 -0.74 -5.81 -21.62
C TYR A 160 -1.18 -4.44 -22.16
N GLY A 161 -1.63 -3.56 -21.27
CA GLY A 161 -2.13 -2.22 -21.61
C GLY A 161 -1.04 -1.16 -21.72
N ALA A 162 -0.16 -1.04 -20.72
CA ALA A 162 0.86 0.01 -20.63
C ALA A 162 2.29 -0.56 -20.55
N PRO A 163 3.27 0.06 -21.23
CA PRO A 163 4.68 -0.34 -21.13
C PRO A 163 5.25 -0.01 -19.75
N PHE A 164 6.25 -0.79 -19.32
CA PHE A 164 6.90 -0.57 -18.03
C PHE A 164 7.80 0.67 -18.03
N VAL A 165 7.69 1.48 -16.97
CA VAL A 165 8.61 2.58 -16.70
C VAL A 165 10.01 2.07 -16.36
N ARG A 166 11.04 2.85 -16.65
CA ARG A 166 12.46 2.51 -16.38
C ARG A 166 12.68 2.45 -14.85
N PRO A 167 13.08 1.30 -14.27
CA PRO A 167 13.40 1.22 -12.86
C PRO A 167 14.76 1.89 -12.54
N LEU A 168 14.93 2.31 -11.30
CA LEU A 168 16.19 2.87 -10.78
C LEU A 168 17.22 1.76 -10.56
N THR A 169 16.80 0.69 -9.88
CA THR A 169 17.61 -0.50 -9.58
C THR A 169 16.74 -1.75 -9.73
N VAL A 170 17.35 -2.86 -10.13
CA VAL A 170 16.75 -4.20 -10.06
C VAL A 170 17.39 -4.91 -8.88
N ILE A 171 16.56 -5.39 -7.94
CA ILE A 171 17.00 -6.05 -6.70
C ILE A 171 17.01 -7.57 -6.88
N GLY A 172 16.00 -8.10 -7.57
CA GLY A 172 15.85 -9.52 -7.88
C GLY A 172 15.26 -9.72 -9.27
N ALA A 173 15.49 -10.90 -9.86
CA ALA A 173 14.88 -11.31 -11.11
C ALA A 173 14.61 -12.82 -11.10
N ARG A 174 13.48 -13.24 -11.67
CA ARG A 174 13.06 -14.64 -11.84
C ARG A 174 12.69 -14.87 -13.29
N ALA A 175 13.30 -15.86 -13.94
CA ALA A 175 12.79 -16.36 -15.21
C ALA A 175 11.46 -17.09 -14.97
N VAL A 176 10.48 -16.86 -15.83
CA VAL A 176 9.15 -17.46 -15.75
C VAL A 176 8.86 -18.16 -17.07
N ASP A 177 8.53 -19.44 -17.02
CA ASP A 177 7.97 -20.16 -18.15
C ASP A 177 6.49 -19.77 -18.32
N LEU A 178 6.14 -19.14 -19.45
CA LEU A 178 4.82 -18.58 -19.68
C LEU A 178 3.73 -19.63 -19.99
N ALA A 179 4.09 -20.90 -20.19
CA ALA A 179 3.15 -22.00 -20.44
C ALA A 179 2.76 -22.74 -19.15
N THR A 180 3.70 -22.84 -18.20
CA THR A 180 3.56 -23.60 -16.95
C THR A 180 3.50 -22.73 -15.68
N GLY A 181 3.91 -21.45 -15.78
CA GLY A 181 4.02 -20.53 -14.64
C GLY A 181 5.20 -20.82 -13.71
N VAL A 182 6.10 -21.75 -14.08
CA VAL A 182 7.24 -22.14 -13.24
C VAL A 182 8.27 -21.01 -13.19
N GLU A 183 8.64 -20.60 -11.98
CA GLU A 183 9.65 -19.57 -11.71
C GLU A 183 11.01 -20.19 -11.36
N THR A 184 12.09 -19.63 -11.91
CA THR A 184 13.48 -19.94 -11.58
C THR A 184 14.23 -18.65 -11.23
N PRO A 185 14.88 -18.53 -10.05
CA PRO A 185 15.60 -17.33 -9.67
C PRO A 185 16.86 -17.14 -10.54
N LEU A 186 17.13 -15.89 -10.94
CA LEU A 186 18.31 -15.51 -11.71
C LEU A 186 19.38 -14.90 -10.79
N ILE A 187 20.64 -15.22 -11.06
CA ILE A 187 21.78 -14.72 -10.29
C ILE A 187 22.18 -13.32 -10.81
N PRO A 188 22.23 -12.28 -9.96
CA PRO A 188 22.75 -10.97 -10.36
C PRO A 188 24.26 -11.03 -10.60
N MET A 189 24.74 -10.30 -11.60
CA MET A 189 26.15 -10.26 -11.99
C MET A 189 26.60 -8.82 -12.28
N ALA A 190 27.87 -8.50 -11.98
CA ALA A 190 28.40 -7.15 -12.17
C ALA A 190 28.69 -6.82 -13.64
N ARG A 191 28.75 -5.52 -13.97
CA ARG A 191 29.01 -5.02 -15.34
C ARG A 191 30.28 -5.63 -15.96
N LEU A 192 31.36 -5.77 -15.16
CA LEU A 192 32.64 -6.30 -15.65
C LEU A 192 32.58 -7.80 -15.94
N ASP A 193 31.90 -8.57 -15.10
CA ASP A 193 31.76 -10.02 -15.28
C ASP A 193 30.87 -10.30 -16.49
N TYR A 194 29.73 -9.60 -16.63
CA TYR A 194 28.91 -9.64 -17.85
C TYR A 194 29.70 -9.19 -19.08
N ALA A 195 30.64 -8.24 -18.95
CA ALA A 195 31.52 -7.82 -20.05
C ALA A 195 32.49 -8.94 -20.47
N ASN A 196 33.07 -9.67 -19.52
CA ASN A 196 34.07 -10.73 -19.74
C ASN A 196 33.50 -12.04 -20.32
N LEU A 197 32.20 -12.30 -20.22
CA LEU A 197 31.59 -13.50 -20.82
C LEU A 197 31.78 -13.57 -22.34
N SER A 198 31.93 -14.79 -22.87
CA SER A 198 31.89 -15.09 -24.31
C SER A 198 30.55 -15.73 -24.70
N GLY A 199 30.24 -15.82 -26.00
CA GLY A 199 29.04 -16.54 -26.49
C GLY A 199 27.68 -15.91 -26.15
N LYS A 200 27.63 -14.61 -25.83
CA LYS A 200 26.45 -13.96 -25.21
C LYS A 200 25.12 -14.11 -25.97
N GLY A 201 25.15 -14.30 -27.30
CA GLY A 201 23.95 -14.52 -28.13
C GLY A 201 23.75 -15.95 -28.64
N THR A 202 24.71 -16.86 -28.47
CA THR A 202 24.69 -18.21 -29.06
C THR A 202 25.71 -19.12 -28.36
N PRO A 203 25.37 -20.38 -27.98
CA PRO A 203 24.06 -21.04 -28.17
C PRO A 203 22.96 -20.47 -27.26
N GLY A 204 21.71 -20.62 -27.68
CA GLY A 204 20.55 -20.29 -26.85
C GLY A 204 20.28 -21.35 -25.78
N GLY A 205 19.72 -20.93 -24.65
CA GLY A 205 19.32 -21.79 -23.53
C GLY A 205 18.35 -21.06 -22.59
N SER A 206 18.10 -21.61 -21.40
CA SER A 206 17.36 -20.87 -20.37
C SER A 206 18.29 -19.87 -19.68
N PRO A 207 17.90 -18.59 -19.50
CA PRO A 207 18.66 -17.64 -18.70
C PRO A 207 18.85 -18.12 -17.26
N VAL A 208 20.04 -17.89 -16.70
CA VAL A 208 20.36 -18.17 -15.29
C VAL A 208 21.03 -16.98 -14.58
N GLN A 209 21.51 -16.00 -15.34
CA GLN A 209 22.19 -14.81 -14.85
C GLN A 209 21.63 -13.54 -15.49
N TYR A 210 21.70 -12.42 -14.77
CA TYR A 210 21.30 -11.11 -15.29
C TYR A 210 22.23 -9.97 -14.85
N PHE A 211 22.19 -8.87 -15.61
CA PHE A 211 22.84 -7.61 -15.33
C PHE A 211 21.92 -6.46 -15.76
N TYR A 212 21.81 -5.40 -14.94
CA TYR A 212 21.02 -4.20 -15.25
C TYR A 212 21.90 -2.95 -15.25
N ASP A 213 21.79 -2.14 -16.32
CA ASP A 213 22.53 -0.89 -16.48
C ASP A 213 21.58 0.30 -16.69
N PRO A 214 21.39 1.20 -15.69
CA PRO A 214 20.42 2.28 -15.77
C PRO A 214 20.92 3.48 -16.62
N GLN A 215 20.88 3.36 -17.96
CA GLN A 215 21.27 4.42 -18.89
C GLN A 215 20.29 5.61 -18.89
N VAL A 216 20.66 6.75 -19.51
CA VAL A 216 19.77 7.92 -19.61
C VAL A 216 18.62 7.61 -20.57
N GLY A 217 17.38 7.87 -20.15
CA GLY A 217 16.16 7.62 -20.93
C GLY A 217 15.66 6.16 -20.90
N THR A 218 16.55 5.16 -21.00
CA THR A 218 16.19 3.73 -20.95
C THR A 218 17.11 2.94 -20.02
N GLY A 219 16.60 1.90 -19.38
CA GLY A 219 17.40 0.93 -18.65
C GLY A 219 17.80 -0.23 -19.56
N LEU A 220 19.04 -0.70 -19.51
CA LEU A 220 19.49 -1.85 -20.30
C LEU A 220 19.52 -3.10 -19.42
N PHE A 221 18.55 -3.99 -19.59
CA PHE A 221 18.53 -5.29 -18.94
C PHE A 221 19.18 -6.34 -19.84
N SER A 222 20.15 -7.07 -19.32
CA SER A 222 20.95 -8.06 -20.04
C SER A 222 20.89 -9.41 -19.36
N VAL A 223 20.72 -10.48 -20.14
CA VAL A 223 20.60 -11.87 -19.66
C VAL A 223 21.75 -12.74 -20.15
N TYR A 224 22.01 -13.84 -19.44
CA TYR A 224 22.91 -14.89 -19.90
C TYR A 224 22.47 -16.28 -19.38
N PRO A 225 22.55 -17.35 -20.21
CA PRO A 225 22.66 -17.35 -21.67
C PRO A 225 21.56 -16.53 -22.36
N ALA A 226 21.69 -16.32 -23.67
CA ALA A 226 20.56 -15.84 -24.47
C ALA A 226 19.42 -16.87 -24.44
N PRO A 227 18.15 -16.43 -24.40
CA PRO A 227 16.98 -17.31 -24.46
C PRO A 227 17.00 -18.22 -25.70
N GLY A 228 16.64 -19.48 -25.52
CA GLY A 228 16.36 -20.43 -26.62
C GLY A 228 14.92 -20.40 -27.14
N SER A 229 13.98 -19.83 -26.38
CA SER A 229 12.54 -19.77 -26.69
C SER A 229 11.93 -18.48 -26.17
N GLY A 230 10.97 -17.91 -26.91
CA GLY A 230 10.12 -16.80 -26.49
C GLY A 230 8.99 -17.18 -25.53
N GLN A 231 8.92 -18.45 -25.09
CA GLN A 231 8.06 -18.90 -23.99
C GLN A 231 8.60 -18.50 -22.61
N VAL A 232 9.84 -18.01 -22.52
CA VAL A 232 10.44 -17.55 -21.26
C VAL A 232 10.31 -16.03 -21.17
N ALA A 233 9.81 -15.55 -20.04
CA ALA A 233 9.88 -14.15 -19.62
C ALA A 233 10.79 -13.99 -18.39
N VAL A 234 11.06 -12.76 -17.96
CA VAL A 234 11.74 -12.47 -16.70
C VAL A 234 10.95 -11.44 -15.89
N THR A 235 10.46 -11.86 -14.73
CA THR A 235 9.85 -10.97 -13.74
C THR A 235 10.95 -10.35 -12.88
N LEU A 236 11.03 -9.03 -12.91
CA LEU A 236 11.94 -8.21 -12.12
C LEU A 236 11.24 -7.75 -10.84
N THR A 237 11.98 -7.70 -9.73
CA THR A 237 11.59 -6.98 -8.51
C THR A 237 12.55 -5.80 -8.35
N CYS A 238 12.03 -4.58 -8.36
CA CYS A 238 12.82 -3.38 -8.67
C CYS A 238 12.30 -2.11 -7.97
N GLN A 239 13.16 -1.09 -7.86
CA GLN A 239 12.78 0.25 -7.39
C GLN A 239 12.28 1.09 -8.56
N LEU A 240 11.07 1.64 -8.44
CA LEU A 240 10.50 2.55 -9.42
C LEU A 240 10.91 4.02 -9.12
N PRO A 241 11.01 4.87 -10.15
CA PRO A 241 11.09 6.32 -9.94
C PRO A 241 9.74 6.83 -9.41
N LEU A 242 9.77 7.85 -8.55
CA LEU A 242 8.55 8.52 -8.09
C LEU A 242 7.95 9.30 -9.26
N GLN A 243 6.63 9.24 -9.43
CA GLN A 243 5.96 9.97 -10.51
C GLN A 243 6.05 11.49 -10.29
N ASP A 244 6.22 12.23 -11.38
CA ASP A 244 6.05 13.68 -11.43
C ASP A 244 4.56 14.03 -11.53
N VAL A 245 4.25 15.22 -11.03
CA VAL A 245 2.91 15.76 -10.92
C VAL A 245 2.61 16.66 -12.11
N GLY A 246 1.55 16.36 -12.87
CA GLY A 246 1.21 17.05 -14.12
C GLY A 246 0.10 18.11 -13.99
N GLY A 247 -0.75 18.02 -12.96
CA GLY A 247 -1.90 18.91 -12.78
C GLY A 247 -2.34 19.08 -11.31
N ALA A 248 -3.17 20.09 -11.06
CA ALA A 248 -3.50 20.51 -9.70
C ALA A 248 -4.29 19.49 -8.86
N ALA A 249 -5.06 18.61 -9.52
CA ALA A 249 -5.81 17.53 -8.90
C ALA A 249 -5.00 16.23 -8.72
N ASP A 250 -3.80 16.16 -9.31
CA ASP A 250 -2.92 15.01 -9.16
C ASP A 250 -2.40 14.94 -7.71
N ARG A 251 -2.12 13.72 -7.27
CA ARG A 251 -1.60 13.42 -5.93
C ARG A 251 -0.13 13.08 -6.04
N ALA A 252 0.67 13.54 -5.09
CA ALA A 252 2.06 13.13 -4.99
C ALA A 252 2.15 11.61 -4.75
N ASP A 253 3.10 10.96 -5.44
CA ASP A 253 3.40 9.54 -5.31
C ASP A 253 4.19 9.27 -4.02
N VAL A 254 3.53 9.51 -2.87
CA VAL A 254 4.04 9.32 -1.50
C VAL A 254 2.88 8.89 -0.58
N PRO A 255 3.15 8.18 0.53
CA PRO A 255 2.15 7.92 1.57
C PRO A 255 1.64 9.21 2.22
N GLN A 256 0.39 9.22 2.69
CA GLN A 256 -0.29 10.36 3.32
C GLN A 256 0.51 11.00 4.48
N GLU A 257 1.31 10.19 5.18
CA GLU A 257 2.15 10.58 6.31
C GLU A 257 3.29 11.53 5.90
N TRP A 258 3.74 11.42 4.64
CA TRP A 258 4.84 12.23 4.09
C TRP A 258 4.39 13.64 3.67
N ILE A 259 3.09 13.87 3.51
CA ILE A 259 2.52 15.15 3.04
C ILE A 259 2.90 16.33 3.96
N SER A 260 2.98 16.09 5.27
CA SER A 260 3.40 17.12 6.24
C SER A 260 4.88 17.50 6.06
N ALA A 261 5.76 16.53 5.84
CA ALA A 261 7.16 16.80 5.53
C ALA A 261 7.29 17.50 4.16
N LEU A 262 6.54 17.05 3.16
CA LEU A 262 6.57 17.57 1.79
C LEU A 262 6.13 19.05 1.72
N ARG A 263 5.04 19.42 2.42
CA ARG A 263 4.56 20.81 2.53
C ARG A 263 5.63 21.74 3.13
N PHE A 264 6.32 21.30 4.19
CA PHE A 264 7.33 22.12 4.86
C PHE A 264 8.67 22.16 4.10
N ALA A 265 9.06 21.08 3.45
CA ALA A 265 10.25 21.09 2.59
C ALA A 265 10.04 21.95 1.34
N LEU A 266 8.86 21.90 0.69
CA LEU A 266 8.52 22.82 -0.41
C LEU A 266 8.56 24.28 0.04
N ALA A 267 8.09 24.58 1.26
CA ALA A 267 8.20 25.93 1.82
C ALA A 267 9.65 26.36 2.06
N VAL A 268 10.59 25.44 2.29
CA VAL A 268 12.03 25.76 2.44
C VAL A 268 12.70 25.95 1.07
N GLU A 269 12.35 25.16 0.05
CA GLU A 269 12.85 25.34 -1.32
C GLU A 269 12.36 26.65 -1.96
N LEU A 270 11.10 27.06 -1.72
CA LEU A 270 10.54 28.31 -2.24
C LEU A 270 10.98 29.57 -1.47
N ALA A 271 11.29 29.46 -0.18
CA ALA A 271 11.59 30.63 0.66
C ALA A 271 12.73 31.57 0.17
N PRO A 272 13.76 31.15 -0.59
CA PRO A 272 14.75 32.05 -1.18
C PRO A 272 14.28 32.83 -2.41
N GLU A 273 13.18 32.43 -3.06
CA GLU A 273 12.65 33.08 -4.27
C GLU A 273 11.67 34.23 -3.94
N TYR A 274 11.12 34.22 -2.72
CA TYR A 274 10.23 35.25 -2.17
C TYR A 274 10.98 36.02 -1.06
N ASP A 275 10.52 37.22 -0.69
CA ASP A 275 11.12 38.04 0.39
C ASP A 275 10.83 37.48 1.81
N CYS A 276 11.18 36.21 2.05
CA CYS A 276 10.99 35.54 3.33
C CYS A 276 12.00 36.06 4.38
N PRO A 277 11.57 36.56 5.55
CA PRO A 277 12.48 37.01 6.59
C PRO A 277 13.42 35.88 7.04
N ALA A 278 14.73 36.15 7.17
CA ALA A 278 15.73 35.12 7.48
C ALA A 278 15.45 34.34 8.79
N GLN A 279 14.81 34.98 9.77
CA GLN A 279 14.34 34.31 11.00
C GLN A 279 13.24 33.27 10.75
N ARG A 280 12.33 33.54 9.80
CA ARG A 280 11.28 32.61 9.35
C ARG A 280 11.88 31.46 8.56
N PHE A 281 12.88 31.74 7.71
CA PHE A 281 13.58 30.72 6.92
C PHE A 281 14.26 29.65 7.80
N GLU A 282 15.10 30.04 8.76
CA GLU A 282 15.77 29.07 9.65
C GLU A 282 14.76 28.31 10.55
N MET A 283 13.64 28.92 10.94
CA MET A 283 12.55 28.23 11.64
C MET A 283 11.87 27.16 10.76
N LEU A 284 11.51 27.49 9.52
CA LEU A 284 10.90 26.55 8.57
C LEU A 284 11.85 25.39 8.26
N LYS A 285 13.13 25.68 8.07
CA LYS A 285 14.21 24.71 7.84
C LYS A 285 14.38 23.74 9.01
N ALA A 286 14.30 24.22 10.25
CA ALA A 286 14.30 23.37 11.43
C ALA A 286 13.04 22.48 11.51
N MET A 287 11.85 23.03 11.24
CA MET A 287 10.59 22.26 11.19
C MET A 287 10.60 21.19 10.10
N ALA A 288 11.12 21.51 8.90
CA ALA A 288 11.22 20.58 7.79
C ALA A 288 12.17 19.41 8.09
N ALA A 289 13.34 19.70 8.70
CA ALA A 289 14.29 18.67 9.12
C ALA A 289 13.70 17.75 10.21
N GLU A 290 12.95 18.28 11.18
CA GLU A 290 12.28 17.52 12.23
C GLU A 290 11.19 16.59 11.66
N LYS A 291 10.34 17.11 10.75
CA LYS A 291 9.31 16.32 10.06
C LYS A 291 9.93 15.24 9.17
N PHE A 292 11.00 15.55 8.43
CA PHE A 292 11.72 14.58 7.61
C PHE A 292 12.36 13.48 8.47
N ALA A 293 13.01 13.84 9.58
CA ALA A 293 13.59 12.88 10.51
C ALA A 293 12.54 11.96 11.17
N VAL A 294 11.30 12.43 11.36
CA VAL A 294 10.17 11.60 11.82
C VAL A 294 9.73 10.61 10.73
N VAL A 295 9.49 11.05 9.49
CA VAL A 295 9.05 10.12 8.42
C VAL A 295 10.13 9.14 7.98
N ALA A 296 11.42 9.50 8.13
CA ALA A 296 12.55 8.60 7.93
C ALA A 296 12.74 7.53 9.02
N GLN A 297 12.05 7.63 10.17
CA GLN A 297 12.14 6.62 11.25
C GLN A 297 11.19 5.42 11.08
N TRP A 298 10.53 5.30 9.92
CA TRP A 298 9.63 4.18 9.60
C TRP A 298 10.29 2.78 9.67
N ASP A 299 11.61 2.66 9.69
CA ASP A 299 12.33 1.37 9.74
C ASP A 299 12.56 0.80 11.18
N ARG A 300 11.79 1.23 12.20
CA ARG A 300 11.89 0.70 13.58
C ARG A 300 10.55 0.25 14.17
N GLU A 301 10.60 -0.68 15.12
CA GLU A 301 9.44 -1.35 15.74
C GLU A 301 9.26 -0.96 17.22
N PRO A 302 8.04 -0.58 17.64
CA PRO A 302 7.59 -0.53 19.04
C PRO A 302 6.61 -1.67 19.41
N ALA A 303 6.33 -1.85 20.70
CA ALA A 303 5.38 -2.82 21.28
C ALA A 303 4.38 -2.13 22.23
N GLY A 304 3.22 -2.75 22.55
CA GLY A 304 2.06 -2.01 23.07
C GLY A 304 1.05 -2.70 24.02
N THR A 305 0.24 -1.86 24.69
CA THR A 305 -0.97 -2.12 25.51
C THR A 305 -1.47 -0.75 26.03
N THR A 306 -2.75 -0.33 26.10
CA THR A 306 -4.06 -0.76 25.57
C THR A 306 -5.05 0.45 25.68
N THR A 307 -6.24 0.39 25.04
CA THR A 307 -7.14 1.54 24.76
C THR A 307 -8.08 2.07 25.86
N CYS A 308 -8.31 3.39 25.82
CA CYS A 308 -9.54 4.07 26.28
C CYS A 308 -9.83 5.34 25.40
N PRO A 309 -11.09 5.76 25.17
CA PRO A 309 -11.44 6.77 24.16
C PRO A 309 -11.67 8.22 24.68
N PHE A 310 -11.56 9.19 23.77
CA PHE A 310 -11.70 10.65 23.95
C PHE A 310 -13.12 11.16 24.24
N SER A 311 -13.25 12.37 24.82
CA SER A 311 -14.53 12.99 25.21
C SER A 311 -14.93 14.30 24.52
N GLN A 312 -14.07 14.96 23.73
CA GLN A 312 -14.36 16.29 23.13
C GLN A 312 -14.31 16.35 21.58
N PRO A 313 -15.13 17.19 20.92
CA PRO A 313 -15.14 17.34 19.46
C PRO A 313 -14.06 18.29 18.93
N VAL A 314 -13.58 18.01 17.71
CA VAL A 314 -12.47 18.72 17.03
C VAL A 314 -12.59 20.25 17.01
N TYR A 315 -13.79 20.81 16.80
CA TYR A 315 -13.98 22.27 16.75
C TYR A 315 -13.43 23.00 17.98
N GLN A 316 -13.64 22.45 19.19
CA GLN A 316 -13.17 23.07 20.44
C GLN A 316 -11.64 23.05 20.54
N MET A 317 -11.01 21.99 20.03
CA MET A 317 -9.55 21.87 19.98
C MET A 317 -8.94 22.87 18.98
N ILE A 318 -9.53 23.02 17.79
CA ILE A 318 -9.09 23.99 16.78
C ILE A 318 -9.26 25.43 17.27
N ALA A 319 -10.43 25.81 17.79
CA ALA A 319 -10.65 27.12 18.38
C ALA A 319 -9.70 27.38 19.58
N GLY A 320 -9.41 26.33 20.36
CA GLY A 320 -8.44 26.36 21.44
C GLY A 320 -6.99 26.58 20.98
N ALA A 321 -6.60 26.04 19.82
CA ALA A 321 -5.26 26.21 19.23
C ALA A 321 -5.10 27.57 18.55
N LEU A 322 -6.11 28.02 17.79
CA LEU A 322 -6.12 29.35 17.15
C LEU A 322 -6.02 30.51 18.16
N ARG A 323 -6.52 30.32 19.38
CA ARG A 323 -6.32 31.26 20.51
C ARG A 323 -4.92 31.19 21.12
N LEU A 324 -4.29 30.01 21.17
CA LEU A 324 -2.90 29.85 21.66
C LEU A 324 -1.87 30.43 20.68
N CYS A 325 -2.11 30.33 19.36
CA CYS A 325 -1.26 30.96 18.36
C CYS A 325 -1.63 32.43 18.06
N GLY A 326 -2.51 33.06 18.85
CA GLY A 326 -2.86 34.49 18.73
C GLY A 326 -3.69 34.90 17.51
N ALA A 327 -4.08 33.95 16.64
CA ALA A 327 -4.82 34.23 15.40
C ALA A 327 -6.29 34.65 15.63
N VAL A 328 -6.84 34.36 16.81
CA VAL A 328 -8.22 34.66 17.22
C VAL A 328 -8.21 35.09 18.69
N GLY A 329 -8.93 36.16 19.05
CA GLY A 329 -8.96 36.66 20.43
C GLY A 329 -9.62 35.71 21.43
N PRO A 330 -9.42 35.90 22.75
CA PRO A 330 -9.84 34.94 23.79
C PRO A 330 -11.34 34.61 23.81
N GLN A 331 -12.19 35.54 23.34
CA GLN A 331 -13.65 35.38 23.27
C GLN A 331 -14.18 35.37 21.83
N ASP A 332 -13.34 35.61 20.82
CA ASP A 332 -13.76 35.69 19.43
C ASP A 332 -14.12 34.31 18.86
N VAL A 333 -15.02 34.31 17.87
CA VAL A 333 -15.35 33.14 17.06
C VAL A 333 -14.45 33.10 15.82
N PRO A 334 -13.70 32.02 15.56
CA PRO A 334 -12.89 31.89 14.36
C PRO A 334 -13.70 32.04 13.06
N ARG A 335 -13.14 32.72 12.05
CA ARG A 335 -13.71 32.76 10.69
C ARG A 335 -13.53 31.40 10.01
N LEU A 336 -14.49 31.00 9.16
CA LEU A 336 -14.55 29.67 8.53
C LEU A 336 -13.21 29.23 7.89
N GLY A 337 -12.62 30.04 7.02
CA GLY A 337 -11.33 29.72 6.37
C GLY A 337 -10.14 29.52 7.32
N LEU A 338 -10.14 30.14 8.50
CA LEU A 338 -9.14 29.88 9.54
C LEU A 338 -9.33 28.49 10.15
N VAL A 339 -10.59 28.07 10.33
CA VAL A 339 -10.95 26.74 10.83
C VAL A 339 -10.63 25.68 9.79
N GLU A 340 -10.90 25.92 8.51
CA GLU A 340 -10.60 25.01 7.40
C GLU A 340 -9.08 24.79 7.24
N ASN A 341 -8.29 25.87 7.26
CA ASN A 341 -6.81 25.78 7.26
C ASN A 341 -6.26 25.06 8.50
N ALA A 342 -6.84 25.32 9.67
CA ALA A 342 -6.45 24.66 10.92
C ALA A 342 -6.83 23.19 10.94
N PHE A 343 -7.97 22.82 10.34
CA PHE A 343 -8.42 21.44 10.18
C PHE A 343 -7.53 20.65 9.22
N ALA A 344 -7.16 21.23 8.08
CA ALA A 344 -6.19 20.65 7.15
C ALA A 344 -4.81 20.45 7.80
N SER A 345 -4.34 21.43 8.56
CA SER A 345 -3.05 21.35 9.26
C SER A 345 -3.09 20.37 10.45
N LEU A 346 -4.22 20.24 11.14
CA LEU A 346 -4.46 19.23 12.18
C LEU A 346 -4.42 17.81 11.60
N ASN A 347 -5.10 17.55 10.48
CA ASN A 347 -5.01 16.27 9.79
C ASN A 347 -3.56 15.97 9.37
N ALA A 348 -2.85 16.94 8.78
CA ALA A 348 -1.43 16.79 8.43
C ALA A 348 -0.50 16.58 9.65
N MET A 349 -0.83 17.13 10.82
CA MET A 349 -0.09 16.90 12.07
C MET A 349 -0.31 15.48 12.60
N VAL A 350 -1.56 15.01 12.64
CA VAL A 350 -1.89 13.63 13.08
C VAL A 350 -1.26 12.59 12.15
N GLN A 351 -1.31 12.80 10.83
CA GLN A 351 -0.65 11.90 9.87
C GLN A 351 0.90 11.99 9.94
N ALA A 352 1.48 13.08 10.44
CA ALA A 352 2.92 13.15 10.72
C ALA A 352 3.30 12.43 12.03
N TRP A 353 2.50 12.56 13.09
CA TRP A 353 2.68 11.80 14.34
C TRP A 353 2.52 10.29 14.12
N GLN A 354 1.65 9.92 13.19
CA GLN A 354 1.52 8.57 12.67
C GLN A 354 2.81 8.01 12.05
N ALA A 355 3.78 8.84 11.67
CA ALA A 355 5.09 8.39 11.25
C ALA A 355 6.12 8.21 12.39
N SER A 356 5.93 8.85 13.54
CA SER A 356 6.81 8.69 14.73
C SER A 356 6.55 7.43 15.56
N GLY A 357 5.69 6.51 15.09
CA GLY A 357 5.39 5.25 15.78
C GLY A 357 4.40 5.35 16.95
N ILE A 358 3.75 6.51 17.12
CA ILE A 358 2.80 6.81 18.19
C ILE A 358 1.46 6.12 17.90
N HIS A 359 1.35 4.83 18.26
CA HIS A 359 0.24 3.94 17.83
C HIS A 359 -0.16 2.85 18.83
N VAL A 360 0.32 2.86 20.07
CA VAL A 360 0.11 1.72 20.99
C VAL A 360 -1.38 1.42 21.25
N TRP A 361 -2.23 2.44 21.23
CA TRP A 361 -3.69 2.29 21.35
C TRP A 361 -4.42 2.08 20.01
N ALA A 362 -3.70 2.01 18.89
CA ALA A 362 -4.22 1.74 17.55
C ALA A 362 -3.90 0.30 17.08
N GLU A 363 -3.56 -0.60 18.01
CA GLU A 363 -3.39 -2.02 17.73
C GLU A 363 -4.72 -2.79 17.91
N GLU A 364 -5.18 -3.45 16.84
CA GLU A 364 -6.40 -4.27 16.84
C GLU A 364 -6.12 -5.68 16.30
N GLU A 365 -6.55 -6.71 17.04
CA GLU A 365 -6.49 -8.09 16.58
C GLU A 365 -7.49 -8.34 15.45
N CYS A 366 -7.00 -8.74 14.28
CA CYS A 366 -7.76 -8.91 13.06
C CYS A 366 -7.66 -10.35 12.54
N THR A 367 -8.67 -10.82 11.81
CA THR A 367 -8.71 -12.17 11.22
C THR A 367 -8.87 -12.05 9.71
N LEU A 368 -7.89 -12.59 8.97
CA LEU A 368 -7.93 -12.85 7.54
C LEU A 368 -8.38 -14.30 7.30
N PHE A 369 -9.42 -14.50 6.49
CA PHE A 369 -9.90 -15.83 6.13
C PHE A 369 -9.20 -16.33 4.87
N LEU A 370 -8.53 -17.49 4.96
CA LEU A 370 -7.75 -18.06 3.85
C LEU A 370 -8.65 -18.77 2.84
N GLN A 371 -8.23 -18.75 1.56
CA GLN A 371 -8.88 -19.43 0.44
C GLN A 371 -7.88 -20.37 -0.24
N PRO A 372 -8.28 -21.60 -0.64
CA PRO A 372 -7.38 -22.55 -1.28
C PRO A 372 -6.62 -21.96 -2.48
N GLY A 373 -5.30 -22.10 -2.48
CA GLY A 373 -4.40 -21.60 -3.54
C GLY A 373 -4.13 -20.08 -3.52
N GLN A 374 -4.82 -19.28 -2.71
CA GLN A 374 -4.64 -17.83 -2.69
C GLN A 374 -3.46 -17.40 -1.79
N VAL A 375 -2.46 -16.76 -2.39
CA VAL A 375 -1.19 -16.33 -1.73
C VAL A 375 -1.11 -14.83 -1.43
N ARG A 376 -2.03 -14.03 -1.98
CA ARG A 376 -2.09 -12.57 -1.88
C ARG A 376 -3.50 -12.16 -1.47
N TYR A 377 -3.60 -11.35 -0.42
CA TYR A 377 -4.87 -10.85 0.11
C TYR A 377 -4.80 -9.32 0.27
N LEU A 378 -5.77 -8.61 -0.28
CA LEU A 378 -5.93 -7.17 -0.17
C LEU A 378 -6.61 -6.80 1.16
N ILE A 379 -6.06 -5.82 1.88
CA ILE A 379 -6.62 -5.33 3.15
C ILE A 379 -6.91 -3.83 3.03
N GLY A 380 -8.19 -3.46 3.03
CA GLY A 380 -8.62 -2.08 3.01
C GLY A 380 -10.06 -1.87 2.56
N ALA A 381 -10.48 -0.61 2.48
CA ALA A 381 -11.84 -0.28 2.07
C ALA A 381 -12.10 -0.73 0.62
N GLY A 382 -13.12 -1.58 0.44
CA GLY A 382 -13.46 -2.16 -0.86
C GLY A 382 -12.64 -3.38 -1.26
N SER A 383 -11.85 -4.00 -0.36
CA SER A 383 -11.09 -5.21 -0.67
C SER A 383 -12.02 -6.39 -1.04
N ALA A 384 -11.72 -7.05 -2.16
CA ALA A 384 -12.39 -8.28 -2.56
C ALA A 384 -12.12 -9.45 -1.59
N ASP A 385 -11.08 -9.34 -0.76
CA ASP A 385 -10.68 -10.36 0.22
C ASP A 385 -11.31 -10.15 1.60
N ALA A 386 -11.43 -11.26 2.34
CA ALA A 386 -12.21 -11.34 3.56
C ALA A 386 -11.33 -11.10 4.80
N VAL A 387 -11.40 -9.88 5.34
CA VAL A 387 -10.66 -9.46 6.53
C VAL A 387 -11.59 -8.71 7.47
N ALA A 388 -11.49 -8.99 8.77
CA ALA A 388 -12.34 -8.40 9.80
C ALA A 388 -11.58 -8.16 11.11
N VAL A 389 -12.01 -7.17 11.88
CA VAL A 389 -11.56 -7.00 13.28
C VAL A 389 -12.13 -8.16 14.10
N SER A 390 -11.28 -8.91 14.80
CA SER A 390 -11.65 -10.21 15.40
C SER A 390 -12.74 -10.10 16.48
N SER A 391 -12.85 -8.95 17.15
CA SER A 391 -13.91 -8.63 18.12
C SER A 391 -15.27 -8.33 17.48
N GLN A 392 -15.33 -8.12 16.17
CA GLN A 392 -16.53 -7.81 15.40
C GLN A 392 -17.02 -9.03 14.56
N CYS A 393 -16.29 -10.14 14.60
CA CYS A 393 -16.67 -11.41 13.97
C CYS A 393 -17.77 -12.11 14.76
N VAL A 394 -18.91 -12.37 14.11
CA VAL A 394 -19.96 -13.27 14.60
C VAL A 394 -19.84 -14.61 13.89
N GLU A 395 -19.39 -15.64 14.60
CA GLU A 395 -19.37 -17.03 14.12
C GLU A 395 -20.71 -17.72 14.45
N THR A 396 -21.29 -18.43 13.48
CA THR A 396 -22.54 -19.21 13.59
C THR A 396 -22.46 -20.44 12.66
N VAL A 397 -23.51 -21.25 12.59
CA VAL A 397 -23.58 -22.44 11.72
C VAL A 397 -24.89 -22.49 10.94
N LEU A 398 -24.91 -23.24 9.84
CA LEU A 398 -26.14 -23.57 9.12
C LEU A 398 -27.04 -24.48 9.95
N ALA A 399 -28.31 -24.08 10.09
CA ALA A 399 -29.36 -24.86 10.78
C ALA A 399 -30.15 -25.77 9.82
N ALA A 400 -29.87 -25.68 8.52
CA ALA A 400 -30.33 -26.58 7.46
C ALA A 400 -29.38 -26.41 6.26
N ALA A 401 -29.31 -27.40 5.35
CA ALA A 401 -28.50 -27.29 4.14
C ALA A 401 -28.94 -26.07 3.28
N GLY A 402 -27.97 -25.23 2.91
CA GLY A 402 -28.17 -23.98 2.17
C GLY A 402 -28.02 -24.13 0.67
N ALA A 403 -28.95 -23.53 -0.09
CA ALA A 403 -28.88 -23.41 -1.55
C ALA A 403 -29.55 -22.12 -2.02
N GLY A 404 -28.99 -21.46 -3.04
CA GLY A 404 -29.52 -20.19 -3.56
C GLY A 404 -29.26 -18.99 -2.63
N ALA A 405 -30.17 -18.01 -2.62
CA ALA A 405 -29.99 -16.71 -1.96
C ALA A 405 -30.68 -16.56 -0.58
N GLN A 406 -31.28 -17.61 -0.05
CA GLN A 406 -31.89 -17.63 1.28
C GLN A 406 -31.32 -18.80 2.08
N VAL A 407 -30.82 -18.53 3.29
CA VAL A 407 -30.05 -19.50 4.08
C VAL A 407 -30.41 -19.39 5.56
N THR A 408 -30.71 -20.51 6.22
CA THR A 408 -31.11 -20.55 7.63
C THR A 408 -29.90 -20.82 8.53
N VAL A 409 -29.65 -19.94 9.50
CA VAL A 409 -28.53 -20.06 10.46
C VAL A 409 -29.04 -20.34 11.88
N GLY A 410 -28.24 -21.05 12.68
CA GLY A 410 -28.58 -21.40 14.06
C GLY A 410 -28.72 -20.19 15.00
N ALA A 411 -28.03 -19.09 14.69
CA ALA A 411 -28.21 -17.80 15.34
C ALA A 411 -27.96 -16.64 14.36
N VAL A 412 -28.87 -15.66 14.36
CA VAL A 412 -28.74 -14.35 13.67
C VAL A 412 -28.36 -13.21 14.62
N ALA A 413 -28.18 -13.49 15.92
CA ALA A 413 -27.86 -12.49 16.92
C ALA A 413 -26.52 -11.83 16.62
N GLY A 414 -26.52 -10.49 16.50
CA GLY A 414 -25.34 -9.72 16.13
C GLY A 414 -25.10 -9.59 14.61
N ILE A 415 -25.93 -10.17 13.74
CA ILE A 415 -25.83 -10.01 12.28
C ILE A 415 -26.84 -8.97 11.79
N ALA A 416 -26.43 -8.07 10.88
CA ALA A 416 -27.31 -7.03 10.31
C ALA A 416 -27.17 -6.93 8.77
N ALA A 417 -28.10 -6.19 8.14
CA ALA A 417 -28.01 -5.87 6.72
C ALA A 417 -26.79 -4.99 6.41
N GLY A 418 -26.23 -5.12 5.21
CA GLY A 418 -24.99 -4.45 4.80
C GLY A 418 -23.70 -5.09 5.34
N TRP A 419 -23.80 -6.09 6.23
CA TRP A 419 -22.65 -6.85 6.71
C TRP A 419 -22.13 -7.80 5.62
N ARG A 420 -20.85 -8.17 5.73
CA ARG A 420 -20.24 -9.20 4.90
C ARG A 420 -20.36 -10.55 5.60
N VAL A 421 -20.70 -11.59 4.85
CA VAL A 421 -20.87 -12.96 5.35
C VAL A 421 -20.11 -13.96 4.48
N GLY A 422 -19.47 -14.93 5.14
CA GLY A 422 -18.75 -16.05 4.53
C GLY A 422 -19.41 -17.37 4.90
N LEU A 423 -19.62 -18.23 3.91
CA LEU A 423 -20.21 -19.57 4.09
C LEU A 423 -19.26 -20.63 3.53
N TRP A 424 -18.94 -21.65 4.32
CA TRP A 424 -18.09 -22.75 3.90
C TRP A 424 -18.89 -23.71 3.01
N LEU A 425 -18.35 -24.05 1.84
CA LEU A 425 -19.04 -24.85 0.82
C LEU A 425 -18.64 -26.33 0.88
N ASP A 426 -19.55 -27.22 0.51
CA ASP A 426 -19.29 -28.67 0.49
C ASP A 426 -18.25 -29.08 -0.58
N GLY A 427 -18.07 -28.23 -1.61
CA GLY A 427 -17.00 -28.37 -2.60
C GLY A 427 -15.63 -27.83 -2.17
N GLY A 428 -15.50 -27.32 -0.94
CA GLY A 428 -14.31 -26.63 -0.44
C GLY A 428 -14.28 -25.12 -0.73
N GLY A 429 -13.43 -24.39 -0.01
CA GLY A 429 -13.36 -22.93 -0.06
C GLY A 429 -14.44 -22.23 0.78
N VAL A 430 -14.52 -20.91 0.67
CA VAL A 430 -15.53 -20.07 1.36
C VAL A 430 -16.17 -19.10 0.38
N PHE A 431 -17.51 -19.07 0.31
CA PHE A 431 -18.24 -18.09 -0.47
C PHE A 431 -18.49 -16.82 0.34
N TRP A 432 -18.02 -15.67 -0.15
CA TRP A 432 -18.19 -14.37 0.50
C TRP A 432 -19.19 -13.49 -0.26
N THR A 433 -20.19 -12.97 0.45
CA THR A 433 -21.27 -12.13 -0.08
C THR A 433 -21.69 -11.09 0.95
N GLY A 434 -22.51 -10.11 0.56
CA GLY A 434 -23.22 -9.25 1.51
C GLY A 434 -24.50 -9.89 2.05
N VAL A 435 -24.94 -9.45 3.24
CA VAL A 435 -26.26 -9.70 3.82
C VAL A 435 -27.20 -8.57 3.39
N VAL A 436 -28.29 -8.91 2.69
CA VAL A 436 -29.31 -7.93 2.26
C VAL A 436 -30.37 -7.71 3.35
N ALA A 437 -30.81 -8.80 3.98
CA ALA A 437 -31.84 -8.78 5.01
C ALA A 437 -31.65 -9.94 6.01
N VAL A 438 -32.21 -9.76 7.20
CA VAL A 438 -32.22 -10.76 8.29
C VAL A 438 -33.68 -10.91 8.74
N SER A 439 -34.22 -12.13 8.69
CA SER A 439 -35.63 -12.38 9.01
C SER A 439 -35.87 -13.78 9.55
N GLY A 440 -36.36 -13.89 10.78
CA GLY A 440 -36.86 -15.17 11.34
C GLY A 440 -35.85 -16.31 11.43
N GLY A 441 -34.55 -16.02 11.56
CA GLY A 441 -33.46 -17.02 11.51
C GLY A 441 -32.86 -17.24 10.11
N GLY A 442 -33.48 -16.70 9.07
CA GLY A 442 -32.95 -16.65 7.71
C GLY A 442 -32.07 -15.41 7.45
N LEU A 443 -31.01 -15.60 6.68
CA LEU A 443 -30.21 -14.55 6.03
C LEU A 443 -30.53 -14.52 4.53
N THR A 444 -30.87 -13.35 4.01
CA THR A 444 -30.94 -13.10 2.57
C THR A 444 -29.57 -12.66 2.06
N LEU A 445 -28.99 -13.41 1.13
CA LEU A 445 -27.68 -13.14 0.55
C LEU A 445 -27.78 -12.21 -0.67
N ALA A 446 -26.80 -11.33 -0.85
CA ALA A 446 -26.70 -10.42 -2.00
C ALA A 446 -26.42 -11.17 -3.33
N ALA A 447 -25.67 -12.28 -3.25
CA ALA A 447 -25.50 -13.23 -4.34
C ALA A 447 -25.88 -14.64 -3.87
N PRO A 448 -26.51 -15.48 -4.73
CA PRO A 448 -26.84 -16.85 -4.38
C PRO A 448 -25.59 -17.71 -4.18
N LEU A 449 -25.69 -18.72 -3.32
CA LEU A 449 -24.65 -19.73 -3.14
C LEU A 449 -24.33 -20.44 -4.47
N PRO A 450 -23.04 -20.56 -4.86
CA PRO A 450 -22.64 -21.19 -6.14
C PRO A 450 -22.66 -22.72 -6.09
N SER A 451 -22.64 -23.31 -4.90
CA SER A 451 -22.84 -24.74 -4.64
C SER A 451 -23.62 -24.92 -3.33
N ALA A 452 -23.99 -26.16 -3.01
CA ALA A 452 -24.55 -26.48 -1.70
C ALA A 452 -23.53 -26.24 -0.56
N ALA A 453 -24.08 -25.98 0.63
CA ALA A 453 -23.39 -26.02 1.91
C ALA A 453 -24.27 -26.80 2.90
N SER A 454 -23.72 -27.82 3.54
CA SER A 454 -24.45 -28.76 4.40
C SER A 454 -24.86 -28.16 5.75
N GLU A 455 -25.82 -28.80 6.42
CA GLU A 455 -26.17 -28.46 7.81
C GLU A 455 -24.94 -28.56 8.72
N GLY A 456 -24.79 -27.62 9.66
CA GLY A 456 -23.59 -27.50 10.50
C GLY A 456 -22.39 -26.82 9.83
N ALA A 457 -22.44 -26.48 8.53
CA ALA A 457 -21.37 -25.71 7.89
C ALA A 457 -21.18 -24.34 8.58
N ARG A 458 -19.91 -23.91 8.71
CA ARG A 458 -19.56 -22.64 9.37
C ARG A 458 -20.08 -21.47 8.54
N VAL A 459 -20.61 -20.47 9.25
CA VAL A 459 -20.94 -19.15 8.71
C VAL A 459 -20.28 -18.10 9.60
N VAL A 460 -19.63 -17.09 9.00
CA VAL A 460 -19.03 -15.97 9.73
C VAL A 460 -19.50 -14.65 9.13
N ALA A 461 -20.00 -13.74 9.94
CA ALA A 461 -20.43 -12.42 9.52
C ALA A 461 -19.72 -11.31 10.29
N TYR A 462 -19.45 -10.17 9.63
CA TYR A 462 -18.81 -8.99 10.22
C TYR A 462 -19.22 -7.69 9.48
N PRO A 463 -19.14 -6.52 10.12
CA PRO A 463 -19.38 -5.24 9.47
C PRO A 463 -18.29 -4.96 8.41
N CYS A 464 -18.69 -4.41 7.27
CA CYS A 464 -17.80 -4.19 6.12
C CYS A 464 -17.42 -2.70 5.98
N PRO A 465 -16.18 -2.32 5.61
CA PRO A 465 -14.93 -3.09 5.54
C PRO A 465 -13.88 -2.66 6.59
N MET A 466 -12.85 -3.49 6.79
CA MET A 466 -11.66 -3.12 7.58
C MET A 466 -10.78 -2.07 6.86
N VAL A 467 -10.17 -1.17 7.63
CA VAL A 467 -9.21 -0.16 7.11
C VAL A 467 -7.83 -0.79 6.86
N ARG A 468 -7.10 -0.30 5.84
CA ARG A 468 -5.70 -0.67 5.56
C ARG A 468 -4.84 -0.50 6.83
N PRO A 469 -4.13 -1.53 7.33
CA PRO A 469 -3.12 -1.35 8.37
C PRO A 469 -1.91 -0.53 7.91
N LEU A 470 -1.20 0.07 8.86
CA LEU A 470 0.16 0.58 8.67
C LEU A 470 1.17 -0.57 8.73
N ARG A 471 1.01 -1.47 9.70
CA ARG A 471 1.89 -2.63 9.94
C ARG A 471 1.13 -3.83 10.46
N VAL A 472 1.77 -4.99 10.34
CA VAL A 472 1.37 -6.25 10.97
C VAL A 472 2.59 -6.82 11.69
N PRO A 473 2.88 -6.41 12.94
CA PRO A 473 4.07 -6.87 13.68
C PRO A 473 4.04 -8.38 14.01
N ALA A 474 2.86 -8.95 14.23
CA ALA A 474 2.70 -10.35 14.58
C ALA A 474 1.51 -11.00 13.86
N ALA A 475 1.65 -12.26 13.47
CA ALA A 475 0.58 -13.08 12.92
C ALA A 475 0.68 -14.54 13.39
N ARG A 476 -0.48 -15.20 13.47
CA ARG A 476 -0.68 -16.57 13.94
C ARG A 476 -1.70 -17.27 13.04
N ARG A 477 -1.40 -18.49 12.58
CA ARG A 477 -2.37 -19.33 11.88
C ARG A 477 -3.35 -19.87 12.92
N ARG A 478 -4.60 -19.40 12.88
CA ARG A 478 -5.71 -19.89 13.69
C ARG A 478 -6.45 -20.98 12.90
N GLN A 479 -6.18 -22.24 13.22
CA GLN A 479 -6.90 -23.37 12.65
C GLN A 479 -8.30 -23.44 13.24
N PHE A 480 -9.33 -23.51 12.40
CA PHE A 480 -10.72 -23.56 12.84
C PHE A 480 -11.03 -24.91 13.50
N ALA A 481 -11.64 -24.85 14.67
CA ALA A 481 -11.97 -26.06 15.41
C ALA A 481 -13.23 -26.74 14.86
N GLY A 482 -13.11 -28.03 14.50
CA GLY A 482 -14.23 -28.93 14.24
C GLY A 482 -14.89 -29.41 15.53
N GLY A 483 -15.43 -28.49 16.33
CA GLY A 483 -16.08 -28.80 17.63
C GLY A 483 -15.15 -28.86 18.85
N GLY A 484 -13.90 -28.41 18.73
CA GLY A 484 -12.93 -28.30 19.83
C GLY A 484 -12.49 -26.87 20.15
N GLN A 485 -11.31 -26.72 20.76
CA GLN A 485 -10.62 -25.43 20.84
C GLN A 485 -9.88 -25.11 19.53
N ALA A 486 -9.78 -23.82 19.19
CA ALA A 486 -8.98 -23.39 18.03
C ALA A 486 -7.49 -23.55 18.34
N VAL A 487 -6.71 -24.04 17.37
CA VAL A 487 -5.26 -24.19 17.51
C VAL A 487 -4.58 -23.03 16.82
N GLU A 488 -3.75 -22.29 17.55
CA GLU A 488 -3.01 -21.15 17.03
C GLU A 488 -1.52 -21.44 17.00
N VAL A 489 -0.90 -21.19 15.84
CA VAL A 489 0.53 -21.40 15.60
C VAL A 489 1.14 -20.10 15.10
N PRO A 490 2.17 -19.53 15.77
CA PRO A 490 2.85 -18.34 15.28
C PRO A 490 3.35 -18.52 13.84
N LEU A 491 3.17 -17.49 13.01
CA LEU A 491 3.74 -17.41 11.67
C LEU A 491 5.07 -16.67 11.74
N VAL A 492 6.03 -17.10 10.92
CA VAL A 492 7.32 -16.42 10.82
C VAL A 492 7.17 -15.19 9.90
N PRO A 493 7.48 -13.96 10.36
CA PRO A 493 7.51 -12.80 9.49
C PRO A 493 8.67 -12.91 8.51
N MET A 494 8.45 -12.47 7.27
CA MET A 494 9.39 -12.55 6.17
C MET A 494 9.59 -11.16 5.54
N SER A 495 10.81 -10.84 5.09
CA SER A 495 11.08 -9.56 4.41
C SER A 495 10.49 -9.54 3.00
N ARG A 496 10.25 -8.32 2.46
CA ARG A 496 9.80 -8.12 1.07
C ARG A 496 10.72 -8.79 0.06
N LEU A 497 12.04 -8.78 0.32
CA LEU A 497 13.06 -9.37 -0.54
C LEU A 497 13.05 -10.90 -0.49
N ASP A 498 12.97 -11.48 0.71
CA ASP A 498 12.92 -12.94 0.87
C ASP A 498 11.65 -13.51 0.20
N TYR A 499 10.50 -12.88 0.43
CA TYR A 499 9.26 -13.29 -0.23
C TYR A 499 9.32 -13.09 -1.75
N ALA A 500 9.94 -11.99 -2.23
CA ALA A 500 10.15 -11.78 -3.65
C ALA A 500 11.02 -12.88 -4.29
N ASN A 501 12.02 -13.40 -3.55
CA ASN A 501 12.96 -14.42 -4.01
C ASN A 501 12.42 -15.85 -3.98
N ILE A 502 11.30 -16.14 -3.30
CA ILE A 502 10.66 -17.46 -3.34
C ILE A 502 10.21 -17.78 -4.78
N PRO A 503 10.68 -18.87 -5.41
CA PRO A 503 10.11 -19.37 -6.66
C PRO A 503 8.81 -20.17 -6.40
N ASN A 504 7.93 -20.23 -7.40
CA ASN A 504 6.73 -21.08 -7.38
C ASN A 504 5.81 -20.83 -6.17
N LYS A 505 5.49 -19.55 -5.92
CA LYS A 505 4.73 -19.08 -4.76
C LYS A 505 3.39 -19.81 -4.53
N SER A 506 2.77 -20.31 -5.59
CA SER A 506 1.48 -21.02 -5.61
C SER A 506 1.53 -22.50 -5.14
N VAL A 507 2.68 -23.04 -4.73
CA VAL A 507 2.80 -24.42 -4.22
C VAL A 507 1.85 -24.64 -3.01
N PRO A 508 0.90 -25.59 -3.08
CA PRO A 508 -0.04 -25.86 -1.99
C PRO A 508 0.63 -26.44 -0.74
N GLY A 509 0.17 -26.02 0.43
CA GLY A 509 0.61 -26.47 1.73
C GLY A 509 -0.07 -25.73 2.88
N VAL A 510 0.42 -25.91 4.10
CA VAL A 510 -0.11 -25.21 5.28
C VAL A 510 0.72 -23.95 5.54
N VAL A 511 0.07 -22.78 5.61
CA VAL A 511 0.75 -21.48 5.83
C VAL A 511 1.63 -21.50 7.08
N THR A 512 2.88 -21.07 6.94
CA THR A 512 3.90 -20.95 8.00
C THR A 512 4.59 -19.59 8.03
N GLN A 513 4.54 -18.83 6.93
CA GLN A 513 5.23 -17.55 6.77
C GLN A 513 4.28 -16.48 6.22
N PHE A 514 4.54 -15.21 6.57
CA PHE A 514 3.79 -14.07 6.06
C PHE A 514 4.70 -12.86 5.78
N PHE A 515 4.25 -11.98 4.90
CA PHE A 515 4.85 -10.68 4.62
C PHE A 515 3.72 -9.66 4.42
N TYR A 516 3.91 -8.40 4.84
CA TYR A 516 2.92 -7.33 4.69
C TYR A 516 3.48 -6.13 3.91
N ASP A 517 2.78 -5.73 2.86
CA ASP A 517 3.13 -4.62 1.97
C ASP A 517 2.08 -3.49 2.08
N PRO A 518 2.38 -2.37 2.76
CA PRO A 518 1.45 -1.25 2.91
C PRO A 518 1.43 -0.37 1.65
N GLN A 519 0.72 -0.82 0.61
CA GLN A 519 0.59 -0.07 -0.65
C GLN A 519 -0.33 1.16 -0.48
N LEU A 520 -0.17 2.15 -1.37
CA LEU A 520 -0.71 3.50 -1.20
C LEU A 520 -2.24 3.55 -1.00
N GLY A 521 -3.02 2.71 -1.70
CA GLY A 521 -4.48 2.61 -1.54
C GLY A 521 -4.98 1.46 -0.65
N THR A 522 -4.22 0.36 -0.55
CA THR A 522 -4.62 -0.88 0.16
C THR A 522 -3.40 -1.59 0.70
N GLY A 523 -3.49 -2.16 1.90
CA GLY A 523 -2.52 -3.14 2.37
C GLY A 523 -2.56 -4.42 1.55
N VAL A 524 -1.45 -5.15 1.47
CA VAL A 524 -1.41 -6.49 0.87
C VAL A 524 -0.72 -7.43 1.83
N LEU A 525 -1.45 -8.42 2.33
CA LEU A 525 -0.86 -9.53 3.07
C LEU A 525 -0.52 -10.67 2.11
N HIS A 526 0.74 -11.05 2.12
CA HIS A 526 1.31 -12.18 1.42
C HIS A 526 1.50 -13.34 2.38
N VAL A 527 1.18 -14.56 1.95
CA VAL A 527 1.37 -15.79 2.72
C VAL A 527 2.18 -16.82 1.94
N TRP A 528 2.86 -17.70 2.66
CA TRP A 528 3.54 -18.88 2.09
C TRP A 528 3.57 -20.05 3.08
N PRO A 529 3.50 -21.32 2.61
CA PRO A 529 3.06 -21.77 1.28
C PRO A 529 1.64 -21.33 0.92
N ALA A 530 1.17 -21.64 -0.30
CA ALA A 530 -0.21 -21.37 -0.68
C ALA A 530 -1.16 -22.28 0.13
N PRO A 531 -2.19 -21.77 0.82
CA PRO A 531 -3.07 -22.58 1.64
C PRO A 531 -3.73 -23.72 0.84
N SER A 532 -3.66 -24.94 1.38
CA SER A 532 -4.30 -26.15 0.83
C SER A 532 -5.82 -26.18 0.98
N ASP A 533 -6.36 -25.45 1.95
CA ASP A 533 -7.74 -25.55 2.41
C ASP A 533 -8.25 -24.23 3.02
N SER A 534 -9.56 -24.14 3.25
CA SER A 534 -10.22 -23.06 4.00
C SER A 534 -10.43 -23.39 5.49
N GLY A 535 -9.71 -24.37 6.03
CA GLY A 535 -9.79 -24.83 7.43
C GLY A 535 -8.97 -23.98 8.40
N SER A 536 -8.27 -22.95 7.91
CA SER A 536 -7.47 -22.02 8.72
C SER A 536 -7.74 -20.56 8.36
N ALA A 537 -7.47 -19.67 9.31
CA ALA A 537 -7.34 -18.23 9.11
C ALA A 537 -5.95 -17.77 9.56
N VAL A 538 -5.59 -16.54 9.20
CA VAL A 538 -4.49 -15.80 9.82
C VAL A 538 -5.11 -14.78 10.77
N ALA A 539 -4.95 -14.99 12.07
CA ALA A 539 -5.20 -13.95 13.06
C ALA A 539 -3.92 -13.13 13.23
N PHE A 540 -4.01 -11.81 13.23
CA PHE A 540 -2.86 -10.92 13.21
C PHE A 540 -3.13 -9.62 13.94
N THR A 541 -2.10 -9.10 14.62
CA THR A 541 -2.14 -7.80 15.26
C THR A 541 -1.98 -6.75 14.17
N ALA A 542 -2.93 -5.84 14.03
CA ALA A 542 -2.89 -4.77 13.03
C ALA A 542 -2.70 -3.42 13.70
N GLN A 543 -1.60 -2.73 13.41
CA GLN A 543 -1.48 -1.29 13.69
C GLN A 543 -2.31 -0.56 12.64
N ARG A 544 -3.52 -0.11 12.99
CA ARG A 544 -4.38 0.65 12.07
C ARG A 544 -3.98 2.13 12.06
N PRO A 545 -4.17 2.86 10.95
CA PRO A 545 -3.96 4.30 10.91
C PRO A 545 -4.89 5.02 11.89
N LEU A 546 -4.38 6.12 12.44
CA LEU A 546 -5.18 7.13 13.13
C LEU A 546 -6.10 7.75 12.09
N MET A 547 -7.40 7.64 12.30
CA MET A 547 -8.38 8.10 11.32
C MET A 547 -8.31 9.64 11.22
N PRO A 548 -8.11 10.21 10.02
CA PRO A 548 -8.20 11.66 9.86
C PRO A 548 -9.65 12.09 10.07
N PHE A 549 -9.81 13.31 10.56
CA PHE A 549 -11.09 13.90 10.89
C PHE A 549 -11.91 14.09 9.61
N ALA A 550 -13.16 13.59 9.60
CA ALA A 550 -14.07 13.77 8.47
C ALA A 550 -14.73 15.16 8.49
N ASP A 551 -14.99 15.70 9.68
CA ASP A 551 -15.62 17.00 9.91
C ASP A 551 -15.23 17.59 11.27
N LEU A 552 -15.74 18.79 11.58
CA LEU A 552 -15.48 19.52 12.82
C LEU A 552 -16.21 18.95 14.06
N THR A 553 -17.14 18.01 13.87
CA THR A 553 -17.88 17.30 14.94
C THR A 553 -17.25 15.96 15.30
N SER A 554 -16.34 15.47 14.46
CA SER A 554 -15.58 14.25 14.65
C SER A 554 -14.85 14.24 16.01
N VAL A 555 -14.75 13.05 16.61
CA VAL A 555 -14.08 12.83 17.89
C VAL A 555 -12.69 12.21 17.61
N PRO A 556 -11.60 12.74 18.22
CA PRO A 556 -10.28 12.15 18.13
C PRO A 556 -10.18 10.68 18.55
N ASP A 557 -9.41 9.95 17.76
CA ASP A 557 -9.04 8.55 17.97
C ASP A 557 -7.77 8.45 18.84
N PHE A 558 -7.84 9.10 20.00
CA PHE A 558 -6.75 9.28 20.96
C PHE A 558 -7.32 9.12 22.40
N PRO A 559 -6.51 8.74 23.40
CA PRO A 559 -6.87 8.89 24.81
C PRO A 559 -7.04 10.37 25.20
N ASP A 560 -7.90 10.68 26.19
CA ASP A 560 -8.21 12.06 26.61
C ASP A 560 -6.97 12.85 27.10
N GLU A 561 -5.97 12.14 27.61
CA GLU A 561 -4.66 12.65 28.02
C GLU A 561 -3.92 13.39 26.87
N TRP A 562 -4.17 12.99 25.62
CA TRP A 562 -3.56 13.60 24.42
C TRP A 562 -4.19 14.93 24.03
N LEU A 563 -5.31 15.36 24.63
CA LEU A 563 -5.96 16.65 24.32
C LEU A 563 -4.99 17.83 24.46
N ALA A 564 -4.16 17.82 25.51
CA ALA A 564 -3.15 18.84 25.71
C ALA A 564 -2.04 18.77 24.65
N ALA A 565 -1.53 17.57 24.33
CA ALA A 565 -0.51 17.41 23.30
C ALA A 565 -1.02 17.91 21.94
N MET A 566 -2.18 17.44 21.48
CA MET A 566 -2.77 17.81 20.19
C MET A 566 -3.01 19.33 20.09
N ARG A 567 -3.65 19.93 21.10
CA ARG A 567 -3.98 21.37 21.09
C ARG A 567 -2.74 22.27 21.03
N TRP A 568 -1.71 21.95 21.81
CA TRP A 568 -0.50 22.78 21.90
C TRP A 568 0.42 22.62 20.67
N ASN A 569 0.55 21.40 20.14
CA ASN A 569 1.34 21.19 18.92
C ASN A 569 0.62 21.75 17.67
N LEU A 570 -0.71 21.67 17.60
CA LEU A 570 -1.47 22.37 16.55
C LEU A 570 -1.24 23.89 16.60
N ALA A 571 -1.12 24.48 17.79
CA ALA A 571 -0.77 25.90 17.90
C ALA A 571 0.64 26.22 17.39
N VAL A 572 1.62 25.33 17.56
CA VAL A 572 2.98 25.44 17.00
C VAL A 572 2.97 25.32 15.47
N GLU A 573 2.24 24.35 14.92
CA GLU A 573 2.09 24.14 13.46
C GLU A 573 1.44 25.35 12.77
N LEU A 574 0.48 26.01 13.43
CA LEU A 574 -0.23 27.17 12.89
C LEU A 574 0.47 28.52 13.12
N TRP A 575 1.43 28.59 14.05
CA TRP A 575 2.10 29.84 14.41
C TRP A 575 2.80 30.54 13.22
N PRO A 576 3.52 29.84 12.31
CA PRO A 576 4.14 30.46 11.14
C PRO A 576 3.13 31.04 10.15
N GLU A 577 1.98 30.39 9.96
CA GLU A 577 0.95 30.79 8.99
C GLU A 577 0.29 32.12 9.41
N TYR A 578 0.10 32.36 10.71
CA TYR A 578 -0.61 33.53 11.21
C TYR A 578 0.29 34.65 11.77
N ASN A 579 1.45 34.34 12.36
CA ASN A 579 2.33 35.35 12.96
C ASN A 579 3.55 35.71 12.09
N GLY A 580 3.88 34.90 11.08
CA GLY A 580 5.03 35.17 10.20
C GLY A 580 4.85 36.33 9.21
N SER A 581 3.62 36.83 9.02
CA SER A 581 3.21 37.75 7.94
C SER A 581 3.38 39.25 8.27
N GLY A 582 4.27 39.60 9.20
CA GLY A 582 4.79 40.97 9.35
C GLY A 582 3.83 42.02 9.93
N LYS A 583 2.63 41.65 10.40
CA LYS A 583 1.65 42.61 10.98
C LYS A 583 1.78 42.85 12.50
N GLY A 584 2.89 42.44 13.09
CA GLY A 584 3.27 42.73 14.47
C GLY A 584 4.74 42.37 14.73
N PRO A 585 5.27 42.66 15.92
CA PRO A 585 6.59 42.18 16.31
C PRO A 585 6.58 40.65 16.35
N VAL A 586 7.29 40.01 15.41
CA VAL A 586 7.59 38.58 15.47
C VAL A 586 8.52 38.40 16.67
N ASP A 587 8.01 37.84 17.77
CA ASP A 587 8.78 37.58 18.98
C ASP A 587 9.21 36.09 19.00
N PRO A 588 10.50 35.78 18.71
CA PRO A 588 10.96 34.40 18.70
C PRO A 588 10.92 33.74 20.08
N ALA A 589 10.90 34.52 21.18
CA ALA A 589 10.78 33.97 22.52
C ALA A 589 9.38 33.37 22.76
N GLN A 590 8.32 34.01 22.24
CA GLN A 590 6.96 33.47 22.34
C GLN A 590 6.83 32.15 21.56
N TYR A 591 7.37 32.07 20.35
CA TYR A 591 7.39 30.82 19.59
C TYR A 591 8.25 29.73 20.27
N ALA A 592 9.41 30.09 20.82
CA ALA A 592 10.28 29.17 21.54
C ALA A 592 9.62 28.61 22.81
N ILE A 593 8.93 29.45 23.59
CA ILE A 593 8.14 29.03 24.77
C ILE A 593 6.99 28.12 24.34
N LEU A 594 6.22 28.51 23.32
CA LEU A 594 5.11 27.71 22.79
C LEU A 594 5.59 26.32 22.33
N LYS A 595 6.74 26.24 21.64
CA LYS A 595 7.35 24.97 21.26
C LYS A 595 7.85 24.18 22.47
N GLN A 596 8.49 24.82 23.46
CA GLN A 596 8.95 24.14 24.68
C GLN A 596 7.78 23.53 25.47
N GLU A 597 6.66 24.25 25.59
CA GLU A 597 5.45 23.72 26.25
C GLU A 597 4.78 22.61 25.41
N ALA A 598 4.69 22.78 24.10
CA ALA A 598 4.12 21.76 23.20
C ALA A 598 4.93 20.45 23.18
N VAL A 599 6.26 20.54 23.14
CA VAL A 599 7.17 19.39 23.28
C VAL A 599 7.04 18.77 24.68
N SER A 600 6.90 19.57 25.73
CA SER A 600 6.64 19.07 27.09
C SER A 600 5.31 18.29 27.17
N LYS A 601 4.21 18.79 26.57
CA LYS A 601 2.94 18.05 26.54
C LYS A 601 3.04 16.76 25.72
N LEU A 602 3.75 16.80 24.59
CA LEU A 602 3.98 15.61 23.75
C LEU A 602 4.84 14.57 24.46
N MET A 603 5.93 14.96 25.14
CA MET A 603 6.76 14.06 25.93
C MET A 603 6.01 13.42 27.10
N VAL A 604 5.10 14.15 27.75
CA VAL A 604 4.22 13.57 28.79
C VAL A 604 3.28 12.54 28.19
N ALA A 605 2.64 12.84 27.05
CA ALA A 605 1.75 11.89 26.38
C ALA A 605 2.51 10.64 25.88
N GLN A 606 3.70 10.82 25.29
CA GLN A 606 4.63 9.75 24.90
C GLN A 606 5.24 8.98 26.09
N ALA A 607 5.12 9.46 27.32
CA ALA A 607 5.54 8.71 28.51
C ALA A 607 4.46 7.71 28.97
N TRP A 608 3.19 7.93 28.61
CA TRP A 608 2.11 6.94 28.75
C TRP A 608 2.14 5.90 27.61
N ASP A 609 2.71 6.25 26.46
CA ASP A 609 2.90 5.42 25.26
C ASP A 609 4.04 4.38 25.39
N ARG A 610 4.52 4.10 26.62
CA ARG A 610 5.68 3.21 26.89
C ARG A 610 5.35 2.16 27.93
N GLU A 611 5.71 0.90 27.63
CA GLU A 611 5.59 -0.20 28.58
C GLU A 611 6.35 0.07 29.90
N PRO A 612 5.71 -0.04 31.07
CA PRO A 612 6.40 -0.12 32.34
C PRO A 612 6.97 -1.53 32.54
N GLN A 613 7.99 -1.91 31.77
CA GLN A 613 8.66 -3.20 31.96
C GLN A 613 9.34 -3.24 33.34
N SER A 614 8.70 -3.93 34.27
CA SER A 614 9.27 -4.25 35.58
C SER A 614 10.38 -5.28 35.39
N VAL A 615 11.63 -4.81 35.33
CA VAL A 615 12.81 -5.68 35.31
C VAL A 615 13.03 -6.25 36.72
N LEU A 616 12.13 -7.15 37.12
CA LEU A 616 12.31 -8.04 38.24
C LEU A 616 13.40 -9.06 37.91
N PHE A 617 14.66 -8.62 37.99
CA PHE A 617 15.79 -9.53 38.14
C PHE A 617 15.49 -10.46 39.31
N GLY A 618 15.33 -11.76 39.00
CA GLY A 618 15.02 -12.77 40.01
C GLY A 618 16.06 -12.74 41.13
N ALA A 619 15.59 -12.69 42.39
CA ALA A 619 16.46 -12.64 43.56
C ALA A 619 17.49 -13.79 43.50
N GLY A 620 18.77 -13.42 43.58
CA GLY A 620 19.85 -14.27 43.10
C GLY A 620 19.93 -15.64 43.77
N ALA A 621 19.82 -16.70 42.97
CA ALA A 621 20.25 -18.05 43.35
C ALA A 621 21.80 -18.06 43.47
N GLY A 622 22.30 -17.68 44.65
CA GLY A 622 23.73 -17.71 44.95
C GLY A 622 24.30 -19.14 44.90
N PRO A 623 25.62 -19.30 44.69
CA PRO A 623 26.24 -20.62 44.61
C PRO A 623 26.02 -21.45 45.87
N ALA A 624 25.69 -22.74 45.72
CA ALA A 624 25.37 -23.62 46.83
C ALA A 624 26.59 -23.90 47.74
N GLY A 625 26.71 -23.11 48.82
CA GLY A 625 27.68 -23.34 49.90
C GLY A 625 27.30 -24.57 50.72
N ARG A 626 28.21 -25.54 50.81
CA ARG A 626 27.99 -26.84 51.45
C ARG A 626 28.22 -26.79 52.96
N ALA A 627 27.19 -27.04 53.77
CA ALA A 627 27.29 -27.30 55.20
C ALA A 627 26.11 -28.17 55.69
N GLY A 628 26.39 -29.15 56.55
CA GLY A 628 25.43 -30.18 56.99
C GLY A 628 25.53 -31.46 56.17
#